data_AF-A0A349PR53-F1
#
_entry.id   AF-A0A349PR53-F1
#
_cell.length_a   1.000
_cell.length_b   1.000
_cell.length_c   1.000
_cell.angle_alpha   90.00
_cell.angle_beta   90.00
_cell.angle_gamma   90.00
#
_symmetry.space_group_name_H-M   'P 1'
#
loop_
_entity.id
_entity.type
_entity.pdbx_description
1 polymer ?
#
loop_
_entity_poly.entity_id
_entity_poly.type
_entity_poly.pdbx_seq_one_letter_code
_entity_poly.pdbx_strand_id
1 'polypeptide(L)'
;MSKLGTKEKPAVVKVKTQERGLEILKLCDGKGWQVIVGIEPSEKEDISDIERLLNPPMPVVSQKINRNAPCPCGSGKKSKKCCYSN
;
A
#
# COMPACT_ATOMS: atom_id res chain seq x y z
N MET A 1 -13.10 2.86 -0.92
CA MET A 1 -12.25 1.73 -1.39
C MET A 1 -12.07 0.77 -0.23
N SER A 2 -12.53 -0.47 -0.35
CA SER A 2 -12.37 -1.50 0.68
C SER A 2 -10.90 -1.90 0.81
N LYS A 3 -10.42 -2.15 2.04
CA LYS A 3 -9.02 -2.52 2.31
C LYS A 3 -8.73 -3.91 1.73
N LEU A 4 -7.52 -4.13 1.23
CA LEU A 4 -7.06 -5.47 0.84
C LEU A 4 -7.15 -6.42 2.05
N GLY A 5 -7.43 -7.70 1.81
CA GLY A 5 -7.61 -8.72 2.85
C GLY A 5 -8.99 -8.74 3.52
N THR A 6 -10.01 -8.05 2.97
CA THR A 6 -11.39 -8.05 3.48
C THR A 6 -12.34 -8.88 2.62
N LYS A 7 -13.56 -9.15 3.10
CA LYS A 7 -14.59 -9.92 2.38
C LYS A 7 -14.87 -9.45 0.95
N GLU A 8 -14.75 -8.15 0.70
CA GLU A 8 -14.95 -7.55 -0.63
C GLU A 8 -13.68 -7.54 -1.50
N LYS A 9 -12.50 -7.64 -0.88
CA LYS A 9 -11.20 -7.62 -1.56
C LYS A 9 -10.22 -8.58 -0.88
N PRO A 10 -10.36 -9.89 -1.10
CA PRO A 10 -9.39 -10.87 -0.62
C PRO A 10 -8.05 -10.67 -1.31
N ALA A 11 -6.95 -10.98 -0.60
CA ALA A 11 -5.62 -11.01 -1.21
C ALA A 11 -5.52 -12.21 -2.16
N VAL A 12 -5.06 -11.99 -3.39
CA VAL A 12 -4.85 -13.08 -4.34
C VAL A 12 -3.37 -13.39 -4.39
N VAL A 13 -3.03 -14.67 -4.26
CA VAL A 13 -1.63 -15.10 -4.19
C VAL A 13 -1.42 -16.29 -5.08
N LYS A 14 -0.38 -16.24 -5.88
CA LYS A 14 0.03 -17.34 -6.76
C LYS A 14 1.30 -17.97 -6.21
N VAL A 15 1.25 -19.27 -5.92
CA VAL A 15 2.38 -20.03 -5.38
C VAL A 15 2.69 -21.23 -6.28
N LYS A 16 3.95 -21.68 -6.26
CA LYS A 16 4.37 -22.86 -7.03
C LYS A 16 4.05 -24.18 -6.35
N THR A 17 4.00 -24.20 -5.02
CA THR A 17 3.87 -25.42 -4.22
C THR A 17 2.76 -25.30 -3.20
N GLN A 18 2.14 -26.44 -2.87
CA GLN A 18 1.12 -26.53 -1.83
C GLN A 18 1.64 -26.13 -0.45
N GLU A 19 2.90 -26.44 -0.14
CA GLU A 19 3.55 -26.11 1.13
C GLU A 19 3.57 -24.62 1.39
N ARG A 20 3.97 -23.82 0.38
CA ARG A 20 3.93 -22.36 0.44
C ARG A 20 2.52 -21.83 0.60
N GLY A 21 1.55 -22.44 -0.08
CA GLY A 21 0.14 -22.08 0.05
C GLY A 21 -0.37 -22.26 1.49
N LEU A 22 0.01 -23.35 2.15
CA LEU A 22 -0.34 -23.63 3.55
C LEU A 22 0.31 -22.65 4.52
N GLU A 23 1.58 -22.28 4.31
CA GLU A 23 2.26 -21.26 5.12
C GLU A 23 1.56 -19.90 5.04
N ILE A 24 1.23 -19.47 3.82
CA ILE A 24 0.52 -18.22 3.56
C ILE A 24 -0.86 -18.23 4.23
N LEU A 25 -1.59 -19.34 4.11
CA LEU A 25 -2.93 -19.46 4.68
C LEU A 25 -2.89 -19.33 6.21
N LYS A 26 -1.90 -19.96 6.87
CA LYS A 26 -1.67 -19.81 8.32
C LYS A 26 -1.31 -18.39 8.71
N LEU A 27 -0.47 -17.71 7.92
CA LEU A 27 -0.09 -16.31 8.16
C LEU A 27 -1.31 -15.39 8.08
N CYS A 28 -2.13 -15.57 7.05
CA CYS A 28 -3.33 -14.78 6.83
C CYS A 28 -4.41 -15.05 7.89
N ASP A 29 -4.61 -16.30 8.30
CA ASP A 29 -5.56 -16.67 9.35
C ASP A 29 -5.22 -15.99 10.69
N GLY A 30 -3.95 -16.02 11.10
CA GLY A 30 -3.48 -15.34 12.32
C GLY A 30 -3.64 -13.82 12.30
N LYS A 31 -3.77 -13.22 11.11
CA LYS A 31 -4.00 -11.78 10.91
C LYS A 31 -5.47 -11.44 10.65
N GLY A 32 -6.33 -12.45 10.46
CA GLY A 32 -7.74 -12.27 10.07
C GLY A 32 -7.92 -11.76 8.62
N TRP A 33 -6.96 -12.05 7.73
CA TRP A 33 -7.01 -11.64 6.33
C TRP A 33 -7.62 -12.73 5.46
N GLN A 34 -8.56 -12.36 4.60
CA GLN A 34 -9.04 -13.27 3.56
C GLN A 34 -8.07 -13.32 2.39
N VAL A 35 -7.73 -14.55 2.00
CA VAL A 35 -6.75 -14.84 0.96
C VAL A 35 -7.27 -15.95 0.03
N ILE A 36 -7.00 -15.81 -1.27
CA ILE A 36 -7.27 -16.82 -2.30
C ILE A 36 -5.91 -17.28 -2.83
N VAL A 37 -5.59 -18.55 -2.62
CA VAL A 37 -4.31 -19.14 -3.03
C VAL A 37 -4.52 -19.95 -4.30
N GLY A 38 -3.84 -19.57 -5.38
CA GLY A 38 -3.72 -20.36 -6.60
C GLY A 38 -2.37 -21.09 -6.64
N ILE A 39 -2.38 -22.39 -6.88
CA ILE A 39 -1.16 -23.19 -7.02
C ILE A 39 -0.89 -23.36 -8.52
N GLU A 40 0.06 -22.59 -9.04
CA GLU A 40 0.46 -22.60 -10.45
C GLU A 40 1.97 -22.86 -10.54
N PRO A 41 2.41 -24.12 -10.71
CA PRO A 41 3.83 -24.47 -10.72
C PRO A 41 4.60 -23.96 -11.94
N SER A 42 3.90 -23.51 -12.98
CA SER A 42 4.49 -23.04 -14.25
C SER A 42 4.76 -21.54 -14.28
N GLU A 43 4.15 -20.76 -13.37
CA GLU A 43 4.24 -19.30 -13.36
C GLU A 43 5.17 -18.78 -12.25
N LYS A 44 5.47 -17.48 -12.31
CA LYS A 44 6.21 -16.79 -11.24
C LYS A 44 5.31 -16.64 -10.01
N GLU A 45 5.92 -16.73 -8.85
CA GLU A 45 5.22 -16.56 -7.59
C GLU A 45 4.84 -15.10 -7.42
N ASP A 46 3.56 -14.83 -7.20
CA ASP A 46 3.05 -13.47 -7.02
C ASP A 46 2.50 -13.34 -5.60
N ILE A 47 3.27 -12.64 -4.77
CA ILE A 47 3.04 -12.44 -3.33
C ILE A 47 2.73 -10.95 -3.05
N SER A 48 2.53 -10.16 -4.11
CA SER A 48 2.40 -8.70 -4.06
C SER A 48 1.29 -8.23 -3.11
N ASP A 49 0.17 -8.96 -3.06
CA ASP A 49 -0.94 -8.64 -2.16
C ASP A 49 -0.59 -8.88 -0.69
N ILE A 50 0.17 -9.93 -0.37
CA ILE A 50 0.63 -10.20 0.99
C ILE A 50 1.64 -9.15 1.42
N GLU A 51 2.58 -8.78 0.54
CA GLU A 51 3.52 -7.69 0.81
C GLU A 51 2.81 -6.36 1.07
N ARG A 52 1.75 -6.03 0.31
CA ARG A 52 0.92 -4.83 0.58
C ARG A 52 0.15 -4.91 1.89
N LEU A 53 -0.25 -6.10 2.32
CA LEU A 53 -0.92 -6.31 3.61
C LEU A 53 0.06 -6.15 4.78
N LEU A 54 1.28 -6.66 4.64
CA LEU A 54 2.35 -6.54 5.64
C LEU A 54 2.89 -5.11 5.74
N ASN A 55 3.06 -4.44 4.59
CA ASN A 55 3.58 -3.09 4.51
C ASN A 55 2.56 -2.15 3.85
N PRO A 56 1.51 -1.74 4.59
CA PRO A 56 0.53 -0.83 4.04
C PRO A 56 1.21 0.51 3.71
N PRO A 57 0.95 1.10 2.54
CA PRO A 57 1.55 2.37 2.18
C PRO A 57 1.14 3.44 3.20
N MET A 58 2.13 4.10 3.79
CA MET A 58 1.87 5.20 4.71
C MET A 58 1.25 6.36 3.92
N PRO A 59 0.21 7.03 4.46
CA PRO A 59 -0.33 8.21 3.84
C PRO A 59 0.75 9.30 3.79
N VAL A 60 1.02 9.83 2.60
CA VAL A 60 1.92 10.97 2.44
C VAL A 60 1.26 12.19 3.08
N VAL A 61 1.77 12.59 4.25
CA VAL A 61 1.33 13.81 4.92
C VAL A 61 2.02 14.98 4.22
N SER A 62 1.32 15.60 3.27
CA SER A 62 1.75 16.87 2.72
C SER A 62 1.40 17.99 3.70
N GLN A 63 2.41 18.75 4.12
CA GLN A 63 2.16 19.99 4.85
C GLN A 63 1.53 20.99 3.88
N LYS A 64 0.23 21.26 4.07
CA LYS A 64 -0.47 22.28 3.28
C LYS A 64 0.04 23.67 3.69
N ILE A 65 0.99 24.20 2.94
CA ILE A 65 1.46 25.57 3.11
C ILE A 65 0.33 26.53 2.73
N ASN A 66 -0.04 27.42 3.64
CA ASN A 66 -1.03 28.46 3.35
C ASN A 66 -0.48 29.40 2.28
N ARG A 67 -1.29 29.73 1.26
CA ARG A 67 -0.91 30.61 0.14
C ARG A 67 -0.43 32.01 0.56
N ASN A 68 -0.82 32.48 1.75
CA ASN A 68 -0.40 33.77 2.29
C ASN A 68 0.73 33.67 3.34
N ALA A 69 1.10 32.48 3.79
CA ALA A 69 2.22 32.27 4.72
C ALA A 69 3.56 32.65 4.06
N PRO A 70 4.58 33.02 4.86
CA PRO A 70 5.94 33.21 4.34
C PRO A 70 6.41 31.96 3.60
N CYS A 71 7.04 32.16 2.45
CA CYS A 71 7.48 31.07 1.59
C CYS A 71 8.62 30.28 2.27
N PRO A 72 8.54 28.93 2.32
CA PRO A 72 9.57 28.10 2.98
C PRO A 72 10.94 28.15 2.30
N CYS A 73 11.06 28.71 1.09
CA CYS A 73 12.35 28.90 0.42
C CYS A 73 13.20 30.06 0.99
N GLY A 74 12.75 30.72 2.06
CA GLY A 74 13.49 31.81 2.71
C GLY A 74 13.40 33.16 1.98
N SER A 75 12.61 33.28 0.91
CA SER A 75 12.50 34.53 0.13
C SER A 75 11.75 35.67 0.83
N GLY A 76 11.17 35.45 2.02
CA GLY A 76 10.38 36.46 2.77
C GLY A 76 9.04 36.87 2.11
N LYS A 77 8.75 36.40 0.89
CA LYS A 77 7.52 36.66 0.14
C LYS A 77 6.42 35.68 0.56
N LYS A 78 5.15 36.06 0.35
CA LYS A 78 4.00 35.14 0.49
C LYS A 78 4.17 33.95 -0.46
N SER A 79 3.87 32.73 -0.02
CA SER A 79 4.06 31.50 -0.79
C SER A 79 3.40 31.54 -2.18
N LYS A 80 2.20 32.14 -2.32
CA LYS A 80 1.53 32.35 -3.62
C LYS A 80 2.23 33.30 -4.60
N LYS A 81 3.17 34.12 -4.11
CA LYS A 81 3.95 35.08 -4.91
C LYS A 81 5.40 34.62 -5.13
N CYS A 82 5.73 33.39 -4.71
CA CYS A 82 7.09 32.86 -4.77
C CYS A 82 7.10 31.44 -5.36
N CYS A 83 7.10 30.38 -4.53
CA CYS A 83 7.19 28.99 -5.02
C CYS A 83 5.85 28.39 -5.47
N TYR A 84 4.72 29.04 -5.16
CA TYR A 84 3.37 28.62 -5.58
C TYR A 84 2.68 29.69 -6.45
N SER A 85 3.49 30.49 -7.16
CA SER A 85 3.03 31.37 -8.22
C SER A 85 2.78 30.51 -9.46
N ASN A 86 1.52 30.12 -9.66
CA ASN A 86 1.02 29.68 -10.95
C ASN A 86 0.35 30.89 -11.61
#